data_AF-A0A935GEM6-F1
#
_entry.id   AF-A0A935GEM6-F1
#
_cell.length_a   1.000
_cell.length_b   1.000
_cell.length_c   1.000
_cell.angle_alpha   90.00
_cell.angle_beta   90.00
_cell.angle_gamma   90.00
#
_symmetry.space_group_name_H-M   'P 1'
#
loop_
_entity.id
_entity.type
_entity.pdbx_description
1 polymer ?
#
loop_
_entity_poly.entity_id
_entity_poly.type
_entity_poly.pdbx_seq_one_letter_code
_entity_poly.pdbx_strand_id
1 'polypeptide(L)'
;MRLFCRLGLLSLFIVCSATALEPLAPDTEQRASIREILHKLDKRHYRHLNLDDTFSSELLDLYLKRLDPTRTYLLASDIAEFEGWRNRLDDELRAGDLDLGFRIFNKLRERLIARLEANVALLESDAKFDFDADESLPIDTDTRAWFKDAAEADDYWRRRLKDGMLRLIMSGKDAKAARELLVKRYKSQLHRASQQQSHDAFELYANAVAGMYDPHTSYMDPRSLENFQISMSLSLEGIGAVLQAEDEYTKIIRVVPGGPADKQGRLRAGDRITGVAQGVDGEMVDVIGWRLDDVVDLIRGKKDSQVRLDILPATSGPAGSSYSVTIVRDQVKLEEQAARGDVITVPSGSEKLRLGIITLPTFYMDFEAYRNRDENFRSTTRDVYNILQTFRTENIDGIILDLRNNGGGSLYEATALTDLFIDPGPVVQIRHANGKVSLDQMAEHPAAYRGPLVVLINRLSASASEIFAGAIQDYGRGLIVGTQTFGKGTVQVMTPLKQGQLKLTESKFYRVSGDSTQERGVLPDIVLPSLYDVKEIGDGSQDRVLRWDRIKPADHDTYKNVDGLVAPLSSVTKPVSSPMPIGAIYSRR
;
A
#
# COMPACT_ATOMS: atom_id res chain seq x y z
N MET A 1 81.38 -18.30 8.23
CA MET A 1 80.58 -19.50 7.96
C MET A 1 79.36 -19.47 8.89
N ARG A 2 78.17 -19.22 8.30
CA ARG A 2 76.75 -19.30 8.77
C ARG A 2 76.48 -19.42 10.29
N LEU A 3 76.00 -18.36 10.96
CA LEU A 3 74.60 -17.87 11.12
C LEU A 3 73.64 -18.88 11.78
N PHE A 4 73.33 -18.65 13.06
CA PHE A 4 72.25 -19.28 13.84
C PHE A 4 70.88 -18.72 13.40
N CYS A 5 69.96 -19.60 13.01
CA CYS A 5 68.59 -19.25 12.63
C CYS A 5 67.64 -19.57 13.79
N ARG A 6 67.04 -18.54 14.40
CA ARG A 6 65.88 -18.68 15.31
C ARG A 6 64.61 -18.62 14.45
N LEU A 7 63.82 -19.70 14.44
CA LEU A 7 62.45 -19.68 13.93
C LEU A 7 61.57 -18.92 14.94
N GLY A 8 61.04 -17.76 14.54
CA GLY A 8 59.92 -17.11 15.21
C GLY A 8 58.62 -17.54 14.54
N LEU A 9 57.67 -18.06 15.34
CA LEU A 9 56.27 -18.22 14.93
C LEU A 9 55.68 -16.84 14.66
N LEU A 10 55.32 -16.56 13.40
CA LEU A 10 54.46 -15.43 13.04
C LEU A 10 53.01 -15.90 13.15
N SER A 11 52.34 -15.54 14.24
CA SER A 11 50.89 -15.63 14.37
C SER A 11 50.24 -14.62 13.43
N LEU A 12 49.67 -15.11 12.33
CA LEU A 12 48.90 -14.34 11.37
C LEU A 12 47.55 -13.96 12.00
N PHE A 13 47.44 -12.75 12.53
CA PHE A 13 46.13 -12.18 12.85
C PHE A 13 45.42 -11.88 11.53
N ILE A 14 44.46 -12.72 11.17
CA ILE A 14 43.45 -12.38 10.15
C ILE A 14 42.56 -11.33 10.81
N VAL A 15 42.89 -10.07 10.60
CA VAL A 15 41.95 -8.97 10.82
C VAL A 15 40.87 -9.15 9.76
N CYS A 16 39.68 -9.55 10.21
CA CYS A 16 38.48 -9.53 9.39
C CYS A 16 38.17 -8.06 9.11
N SER A 17 38.67 -7.53 8.00
CA SER A 17 38.27 -6.21 7.52
C SER A 17 36.81 -6.30 7.13
N ALA A 18 35.93 -5.69 7.93
CA ALA A 18 34.58 -5.39 7.51
C ALA A 18 34.66 -4.63 6.19
N THR A 19 34.17 -5.24 5.11
CA THR A 19 34.05 -4.56 3.81
C THR A 19 33.16 -3.35 4.01
N ALA A 20 33.74 -2.15 3.90
CA ALA A 20 32.99 -0.91 4.01
C ALA A 20 31.87 -0.91 2.97
N LEU A 21 30.64 -0.67 3.45
CA LEU A 21 29.46 -0.62 2.62
C LEU A 21 29.61 0.47 1.54
N GLU A 22 29.54 0.10 0.27
CA GLU A 22 29.64 1.08 -0.81
C GLU A 22 28.46 2.07 -0.74
N PRO A 23 28.71 3.39 -0.70
CA PRO A 23 27.66 4.40 -0.71
C PRO A 23 26.87 4.33 -2.03
N LEU A 24 25.55 4.38 -1.91
CA LEU A 24 24.67 4.54 -3.06
C LEU A 24 24.84 5.94 -3.64
N ALA A 25 24.81 6.06 -4.96
CA ALA A 25 24.89 7.34 -5.67
C ALA A 25 23.72 7.48 -6.66
N PRO A 26 23.23 8.71 -6.87
CA PRO A 26 22.18 8.96 -7.84
C PRO A 26 22.72 8.85 -9.28
N ASP A 27 21.94 8.25 -10.16
CA ASP A 27 22.27 8.18 -11.60
C ASP A 27 21.80 9.42 -12.38
N THR A 28 22.22 9.52 -13.65
CA THR A 28 21.89 10.66 -14.52
C THR A 28 20.39 10.80 -14.78
N GLU A 29 19.65 9.69 -14.89
CA GLU A 29 18.21 9.70 -15.15
C GLU A 29 17.42 10.12 -13.91
N GLN A 30 17.85 9.73 -12.72
CA GLN A 30 17.30 10.19 -11.45
C GLN A 30 17.47 11.71 -11.26
N ARG A 31 18.66 12.24 -11.57
CA ARG A 31 18.93 13.69 -11.55
C ARG A 31 18.10 14.47 -12.58
N ALA A 32 17.74 13.85 -13.70
CA ALA A 32 16.82 14.44 -14.67
C ALA A 32 15.36 14.34 -14.20
N SER A 33 14.98 13.19 -13.63
CA SER A 33 13.62 12.91 -13.16
C SER A 33 13.22 13.82 -12.01
N ILE A 34 14.11 14.13 -11.06
CA ILE A 34 13.78 15.06 -9.98
C ILE A 34 13.47 16.46 -10.49
N ARG A 35 14.22 16.97 -11.47
CA ARG A 35 13.95 18.28 -12.10
C ARG A 35 12.60 18.28 -12.82
N GLU A 36 12.28 17.18 -13.49
CA GLU A 36 10.98 17.01 -14.14
C GLU A 36 9.83 16.94 -13.12
N ILE A 37 10.01 16.24 -12.00
CA ILE A 37 9.06 16.18 -10.89
C ILE A 37 8.79 17.59 -10.36
N LEU A 38 9.84 18.35 -10.02
CA LEU A 38 9.71 19.72 -9.51
C LEU A 38 8.99 20.65 -10.51
N HIS A 39 9.33 20.55 -11.80
CA HIS A 39 8.68 21.34 -12.84
C HIS A 39 7.17 21.04 -12.94
N LYS A 40 6.79 19.76 -12.89
CA LYS A 40 5.38 19.36 -12.96
C LYS A 40 4.63 19.75 -11.68
N LEU A 41 5.26 19.61 -10.52
CA LEU A 41 4.68 20.05 -9.25
C LEU A 41 4.42 21.57 -9.25
N ASP A 42 5.39 22.39 -9.66
CA ASP A 42 5.24 23.84 -9.77
C ASP A 42 4.08 24.24 -10.70
N LYS A 43 4.00 23.62 -11.88
CA LYS A 43 3.06 24.04 -12.94
C LYS A 43 1.65 23.49 -12.81
N ARG A 44 1.48 22.31 -12.22
CA ARG A 44 0.22 21.55 -12.31
C ARG A 44 -0.35 21.10 -10.98
N HIS A 45 0.44 21.09 -9.90
CA HIS A 45 -0.07 20.67 -8.61
C HIS A 45 -1.16 21.63 -8.12
N TYR A 46 -2.19 21.11 -7.46
CA TYR A 46 -3.31 21.90 -6.94
C TYR A 46 -2.86 22.91 -5.88
N ARG A 47 -1.95 22.50 -5.01
CA ARG A 47 -1.23 23.38 -4.07
C ARG A 47 0.07 23.89 -4.69
N HIS A 48 0.28 25.20 -4.63
CA HIS A 48 1.56 25.82 -4.97
C HIS A 48 2.42 26.01 -3.72
N LEU A 49 3.71 25.73 -3.85
CA LEU A 49 4.72 25.93 -2.82
C LEU A 49 5.90 26.67 -3.47
N ASN A 50 6.54 27.55 -2.70
CA ASN A 50 7.82 28.09 -3.09
C ASN A 50 8.89 27.08 -2.71
N LEU A 51 9.76 26.71 -3.65
CA LEU A 51 11.02 26.08 -3.29
C LEU A 51 11.88 27.20 -2.72
N ASP A 52 12.12 27.23 -1.42
CA ASP A 52 12.97 28.18 -0.69
C ASP A 52 13.52 27.51 0.61
N ASP A 53 14.25 28.24 1.45
CA ASP A 53 14.78 27.74 2.72
C ASP A 53 13.69 27.15 3.63
N THR A 54 12.45 27.64 3.58
CA THR A 54 11.34 27.09 4.36
C THR A 54 10.97 25.70 3.83
N PHE A 55 10.87 25.55 2.51
CA PHE A 55 10.66 24.25 1.88
C PHE A 55 11.79 23.28 2.21
N SER A 56 13.05 23.73 2.12
CA SER A 56 14.21 22.90 2.45
C SER A 56 14.17 22.42 3.90
N SER A 57 13.87 23.31 4.84
CA SER A 57 13.78 22.98 6.25
C SER A 57 12.68 21.96 6.53
N GLU A 58 11.48 22.18 5.99
CA GLU A 58 10.37 21.27 6.18
C GLU A 58 10.56 19.92 5.47
N LEU A 59 11.26 19.91 4.32
CA LEU A 59 11.62 18.70 3.60
C LEU A 59 12.58 17.85 4.42
N LEU A 60 13.58 18.44 5.08
CA LEU A 60 14.51 17.70 5.94
C LEU A 60 13.73 16.97 7.05
N ASP A 61 12.81 17.66 7.72
CA ASP A 61 12.01 17.06 8.79
C ASP A 61 11.12 15.92 8.28
N LEU A 62 10.45 16.11 7.14
CA LEU A 62 9.62 15.09 6.51
C LEU A 62 10.47 13.89 6.05
N TYR A 63 11.64 14.14 5.49
CA TYR A 63 12.53 13.09 5.00
C TYR A 63 13.07 12.25 6.15
N LEU A 64 13.51 12.88 7.25
CA LEU A 64 13.93 12.18 8.47
C LEU A 64 12.78 11.38 9.09
N LYS A 65 11.56 11.94 9.14
CA LYS A 65 10.36 11.23 9.62
C LYS A 65 10.04 9.99 8.77
N ARG A 66 10.31 10.02 7.46
CA ARG A 66 10.11 8.87 6.56
C ARG A 66 11.22 7.83 6.64
N LEU A 67 12.46 8.30 6.82
CA LEU A 67 13.66 7.46 6.95
C LEU A 67 13.67 6.67 8.26
N ASP A 68 13.36 7.33 9.37
CA ASP A 68 13.40 6.73 10.71
C ASP A 68 12.25 7.27 11.59
N PRO A 69 10.99 6.88 11.31
CA PRO A 69 9.81 7.42 12.01
C PRO A 69 9.85 7.21 13.52
N THR A 70 10.40 6.07 13.95
CA THR A 70 10.56 5.70 15.38
C THR A 70 11.85 6.23 16.00
N ARG A 71 12.67 6.94 15.21
CA ARG A 71 13.97 7.49 15.60
C ARG A 71 14.91 6.45 16.20
N THR A 72 14.93 5.22 15.69
CA THR A 72 15.56 4.07 16.34
C THR A 72 16.98 3.77 15.82
N TYR A 73 17.43 4.41 14.75
CA TYR A 73 18.72 4.13 14.10
C TYR A 73 19.67 5.32 14.13
N LEU A 74 19.19 6.52 13.81
CA LEU A 74 20.03 7.71 13.77
C LEU A 74 20.36 8.23 15.18
N LEU A 75 21.56 8.78 15.33
CA LEU A 75 22.00 9.45 16.56
C LEU A 75 21.78 10.96 16.47
N ALA A 76 21.71 11.63 17.62
CA ALA A 76 21.62 13.08 17.71
C ALA A 76 22.80 13.78 17.00
N SER A 77 23.98 13.16 16.95
CA SER A 77 25.13 13.66 16.18
C SER A 77 24.91 13.61 14.67
N ASP A 78 24.23 12.58 14.18
CA ASP A 78 23.92 12.45 12.75
C ASP A 78 22.91 13.54 12.36
N ILE A 79 21.90 13.76 13.20
CA ILE A 79 20.94 14.84 13.01
C ILE A 79 21.63 16.20 13.01
N ALA A 80 22.52 16.47 13.97
CA ALA A 80 23.28 17.73 14.02
C ALA A 80 24.14 17.97 12.77
N GLU A 81 24.65 16.93 12.11
CA GLU A 81 25.31 17.03 10.81
C GLU A 81 24.31 17.48 9.73
N PHE A 82 23.14 16.83 9.67
CA PHE A 82 22.10 17.13 8.68
C PHE A 82 21.48 18.52 8.87
N GLU A 83 21.40 19.01 10.10
CA GLU A 83 20.99 20.38 10.43
C GLU A 83 21.87 21.43 9.73
N GLY A 84 23.15 21.13 9.49
CA GLY A 84 24.04 21.99 8.71
C GLY A 84 23.63 22.14 7.24
N TRP A 85 22.71 21.32 6.75
CA TRP A 85 22.18 21.32 5.39
C TRP A 85 20.71 21.78 5.29
N ARG A 86 20.12 22.20 6.41
CA ARG A 86 18.69 22.48 6.53
C ARG A 86 18.14 23.44 5.47
N ASN A 87 18.93 24.41 5.03
CA ASN A 87 18.53 25.43 4.04
C ASN A 87 19.22 25.24 2.67
N ARG A 88 19.63 24.01 2.31
CA ARG A 88 20.35 23.75 1.06
C ARG A 88 19.68 22.72 0.15
N LEU A 89 18.70 21.98 0.65
CA LEU A 89 18.07 20.91 -0.12
C LEU A 89 17.26 21.47 -1.29
N ASP A 90 16.64 22.65 -1.14
CA ASP A 90 15.90 23.31 -2.22
C ASP A 90 16.83 23.76 -3.36
N ASP A 91 18.00 24.33 -3.04
CA ASP A 91 19.02 24.71 -4.02
C ASP A 91 19.53 23.50 -4.82
N GLU A 92 19.87 22.41 -4.13
CA GLU A 92 20.31 21.17 -4.78
C GLU A 92 19.22 20.57 -5.65
N LEU A 93 17.98 20.52 -5.15
CA LEU A 93 16.82 20.06 -5.92
C LEU A 93 16.62 20.88 -7.19
N ARG A 94 16.71 22.22 -7.14
CA ARG A 94 16.64 23.08 -8.34
C ARG A 94 17.75 22.77 -9.35
N ALA A 95 18.95 22.49 -8.86
CA ALA A 95 20.08 22.10 -9.70
C ALA A 95 19.97 20.66 -10.25
N GLY A 96 19.05 19.85 -9.71
CA GLY A 96 18.99 18.41 -9.96
C GLY A 96 20.13 17.64 -9.29
N ASP A 97 20.73 18.24 -8.26
CA ASP A 97 21.67 17.58 -7.37
C ASP A 97 20.91 16.82 -6.28
N LEU A 98 21.33 15.58 -6.04
CA LEU A 98 20.70 14.64 -5.14
C LEU A 98 21.67 14.16 -4.07
N ASP A 99 22.89 14.70 -4.05
CA ASP A 99 23.99 14.21 -3.23
C ASP A 99 23.68 14.31 -1.74
N LEU A 100 23.13 15.42 -1.23
CA LEU A 100 22.78 15.51 0.19
C LEU A 100 21.67 14.53 0.59
N GLY A 101 20.63 14.39 -0.23
CA GLY A 101 19.57 13.41 0.01
C GLY A 101 20.13 11.98 0.11
N PHE A 102 21.03 11.61 -0.81
CA PHE A 102 21.70 10.32 -0.80
C PHE A 102 22.68 10.17 0.36
N ARG A 103 23.37 11.22 0.79
CA ARG A 103 24.24 11.18 1.99
C ARG A 103 23.45 10.86 3.25
N ILE A 104 22.30 11.51 3.45
CA ILE A 104 21.40 11.24 4.59
C ILE A 104 20.92 9.78 4.53
N PHE A 105 20.47 9.31 3.36
CA PHE A 105 20.05 7.91 3.19
C PHE A 105 21.17 6.92 3.50
N ASN A 106 22.36 7.14 2.95
CA ASN A 106 23.51 6.28 3.19
C ASN A 106 23.91 6.25 4.66
N LYS A 107 23.78 7.38 5.38
CA LYS A 107 24.03 7.41 6.82
C LYS A 107 23.05 6.56 7.60
N LEU A 108 21.76 6.61 7.25
CA LEU A 108 20.77 5.69 7.82
C LEU A 108 21.12 4.23 7.51
N ARG A 109 21.46 3.92 6.26
CA ARG A 109 21.80 2.57 5.81
C ARG A 109 22.99 2.01 6.59
N GLU A 110 24.03 2.81 6.81
CA GLU A 110 25.17 2.49 7.66
C GLU A 110 24.71 2.15 9.10
N ARG A 111 23.91 3.03 9.74
CA ARG A 111 23.40 2.83 11.11
C ARG A 111 22.51 1.59 11.23
N LEU A 112 21.63 1.37 10.25
CA LEU A 112 20.74 0.23 10.18
C LEU A 112 21.52 -1.09 10.09
N ILE A 113 22.45 -1.20 9.15
CA ILE A 113 23.23 -2.41 8.93
C ILE A 113 24.09 -2.72 10.15
N ALA A 114 24.86 -1.74 10.65
CA ALA A 114 25.68 -1.91 11.84
C ALA A 114 24.85 -2.35 13.06
N ARG A 115 23.63 -1.79 13.21
CA ARG A 115 22.71 -2.18 14.29
C ARG A 115 22.22 -3.61 14.14
N LEU A 116 21.84 -4.01 12.93
CA LEU A 116 21.36 -5.36 12.66
C LEU A 116 22.48 -6.40 12.87
N GLU A 117 23.71 -6.10 12.45
CA GLU A 117 24.90 -6.91 12.72
C GLU A 117 25.15 -7.07 14.22
N ALA A 118 25.13 -5.96 14.99
CA ALA A 118 25.30 -5.98 16.44
C ALA A 118 24.19 -6.80 17.14
N ASN A 119 22.94 -6.68 16.67
CA ASN A 119 21.82 -7.44 17.22
C ASN A 119 21.98 -8.95 16.95
N VAL A 120 22.39 -9.33 15.73
CA VAL A 120 22.67 -10.73 15.38
C VAL A 120 23.81 -11.26 16.24
N ALA A 121 24.92 -10.52 16.37
CA ALA A 121 26.06 -10.91 17.19
C ALA A 121 25.68 -11.09 18.68
N LEU A 122 24.88 -10.18 19.24
CA LEU A 122 24.39 -10.30 20.62
C LEU A 122 23.49 -11.54 20.78
N LEU A 123 22.60 -11.81 19.83
CA LEU A 123 21.74 -12.98 19.86
C LEU A 123 22.50 -14.29 19.59
N GLU A 124 23.63 -14.30 18.90
CA GLU A 124 24.45 -15.50 18.70
C GLU A 124 25.48 -15.73 19.82
N SER A 125 25.77 -14.71 20.62
CA SER A 125 26.68 -14.80 21.77
C SER A 125 26.11 -15.59 22.96
N ASP A 126 26.92 -15.79 24.00
CA ASP A 126 26.47 -16.37 25.28
C ASP A 126 25.74 -15.38 26.19
N ALA A 127 25.45 -14.15 25.72
CA ALA A 127 24.71 -13.16 26.50
C ALA A 127 23.36 -13.71 26.98
N LYS A 128 23.00 -13.38 28.23
CA LYS A 128 21.74 -13.78 28.85
C LYS A 128 20.86 -12.55 29.05
N PHE A 129 19.58 -12.69 28.72
CA PHE A 129 18.57 -11.70 29.05
C PHE A 129 17.94 -12.07 30.40
N ASP A 130 18.10 -11.19 31.38
CA ASP A 130 17.46 -11.32 32.68
C ASP A 130 16.01 -10.85 32.57
N PHE A 131 15.04 -11.76 32.68
CA PHE A 131 13.61 -11.44 32.59
C PHE A 131 12.98 -11.03 33.93
N ASP A 132 13.72 -11.14 35.03
CA ASP A 132 13.28 -10.73 36.37
C ASP A 132 13.66 -9.27 36.69
N ALA A 133 14.56 -8.67 35.90
CA ALA A 133 14.92 -7.26 36.01
C ALA A 133 13.76 -6.32 35.66
N ASP A 134 13.52 -5.34 36.53
CA ASP A 134 12.54 -4.25 36.35
C ASP A 134 13.04 -3.24 35.31
N GLU A 135 12.55 -3.39 34.09
CA GLU A 135 12.91 -2.56 32.94
C GLU A 135 11.67 -2.24 32.11
N SER A 136 11.62 -1.03 31.54
CA SER A 136 10.57 -0.60 30.62
C SER A 136 11.12 -0.28 29.23
N LEU A 137 10.29 -0.53 28.21
CA LEU A 137 10.53 -0.14 26.82
C LEU A 137 9.34 0.73 26.34
N PRO A 138 9.58 2.00 25.94
CA PRO A 138 8.54 2.82 25.33
C PRO A 138 8.05 2.19 24.02
N ILE A 139 6.74 1.97 23.89
CA ILE A 139 6.11 1.40 22.69
C ILE A 139 5.74 2.51 21.70
N ASP A 140 5.22 3.63 22.19
CA ASP A 140 5.03 4.84 21.40
C ASP A 140 6.36 5.61 21.35
N THR A 141 6.86 5.83 20.14
CA THR A 141 8.16 6.45 19.89
C THR A 141 8.07 7.66 18.98
N ASP A 142 6.87 8.06 18.56
CA ASP A 142 6.66 9.07 17.52
C ASP A 142 7.20 10.45 17.94
N THR A 143 7.30 10.68 19.26
CA THR A 143 7.81 11.93 19.86
C THR A 143 9.12 11.76 20.64
N ARG A 144 9.82 10.63 20.49
CA ARG A 144 11.06 10.37 21.26
C ARG A 144 12.18 11.32 20.86
N ALA A 145 13.09 11.66 21.78
CA ALA A 145 14.35 12.30 21.41
C ALA A 145 15.25 11.32 20.62
N TRP A 146 16.10 11.83 19.74
CA TRP A 146 17.16 11.02 19.11
C TRP A 146 18.13 10.49 20.17
N PHE A 147 18.70 9.31 19.96
CA PHE A 147 19.70 8.77 20.88
C PHE A 147 20.89 9.71 20.97
N LYS A 148 21.29 10.09 22.18
CA LYS A 148 22.43 10.97 22.43
C LYS A 148 23.72 10.38 21.89
N ASP A 149 23.91 9.08 22.10
CA ASP A 149 25.12 8.35 21.74
C ASP A 149 24.83 6.87 21.48
N ALA A 150 25.88 6.14 21.07
CA ALA A 150 25.78 4.72 20.75
C ALA A 150 25.39 3.87 21.97
N ALA A 151 25.80 4.24 23.19
CA ALA A 151 25.51 3.46 24.39
C ALA A 151 24.02 3.52 24.74
N GLU A 152 23.38 4.68 24.60
CA GLU A 152 21.93 4.81 24.76
C GLU A 152 21.16 3.98 23.71
N ALA A 153 21.62 4.02 22.45
CA ALA A 153 21.03 3.21 21.39
C ALA A 153 21.21 1.70 21.64
N ASP A 154 22.39 1.27 22.13
CA ASP A 154 22.69 -0.11 22.47
C ASP A 154 21.78 -0.64 23.59
N ASP A 155 21.56 0.14 24.64
CA ASP A 155 20.66 -0.27 25.73
C ASP A 155 19.21 -0.38 25.24
N TYR A 156 18.72 0.57 24.45
CA TYR A 156 17.39 0.49 23.86
C TYR A 156 17.21 -0.78 23.02
N TRP A 157 18.17 -1.07 22.15
CA TRP A 157 18.12 -2.25 21.28
C TRP A 157 18.25 -3.55 22.06
N ARG A 158 19.08 -3.60 23.11
CA ARG A 158 19.11 -4.73 24.06
C ARG A 158 17.73 -4.97 24.68
N ARG A 159 17.05 -3.93 25.17
CA ARG A 159 15.68 -4.05 25.72
C ARG A 159 14.68 -4.49 24.67
N ARG A 160 14.80 -4.01 23.43
CA ARG A 160 13.95 -4.44 22.31
C ARG A 160 14.13 -5.91 21.95
N LEU A 161 15.38 -6.40 21.98
CA LEU A 161 15.69 -7.83 21.80
C LEU A 161 15.13 -8.66 22.95
N LYS A 162 15.27 -8.18 24.20
CA LYS A 162 14.67 -8.80 25.39
C LYS A 162 13.14 -8.89 25.27
N ASP A 163 12.45 -7.80 24.91
CA ASP A 163 11.00 -7.78 24.66
C ASP A 163 10.60 -8.76 23.54
N GLY A 164 11.35 -8.78 22.43
CA GLY A 164 11.14 -9.73 21.34
C GLY A 164 11.24 -11.19 21.79
N MET A 165 12.22 -11.52 22.65
CA MET A 165 12.35 -12.84 23.25
C MET A 165 11.20 -13.14 24.22
N LEU A 166 10.87 -12.19 25.10
CA LEU A 166 9.82 -12.34 26.11
C LEU A 166 8.46 -12.63 25.44
N ARG A 167 8.10 -11.91 24.38
CA ARG A 167 6.86 -12.16 23.62
C ARG A 167 6.80 -13.57 23.03
N LEU A 168 7.92 -14.08 22.51
CA LEU A 168 8.00 -15.44 21.97
C LEU A 168 7.87 -16.48 23.09
N ILE A 169 8.50 -16.24 24.24
CA ILE A 169 8.40 -17.12 25.42
C ILE A 169 6.96 -17.15 25.95
N MET A 170 6.32 -15.98 26.09
CA MET A 170 4.91 -15.87 26.49
C MET A 170 3.95 -16.55 25.51
N SER A 171 4.33 -16.67 24.23
CA SER A 171 3.60 -17.43 23.22
C SER A 171 3.84 -18.95 23.28
N GLY A 172 4.60 -19.43 24.27
CA GLY A 172 4.85 -20.85 24.51
C GLY A 172 6.10 -21.43 23.83
N LYS A 173 6.97 -20.60 23.23
CA LYS A 173 8.26 -21.07 22.70
C LYS A 173 9.29 -21.19 23.82
N ASP A 174 10.17 -22.18 23.73
CA ASP A 174 11.33 -22.24 24.61
C ASP A 174 12.31 -21.09 24.29
N ALA A 175 13.11 -20.69 25.29
CA ALA A 175 14.02 -19.55 25.17
C ALA A 175 15.09 -19.74 24.08
N LYS A 176 15.54 -20.97 23.82
CA LYS A 176 16.54 -21.26 22.79
C LYS A 176 15.94 -21.13 21.40
N ALA A 177 14.78 -21.75 21.14
CA ALA A 177 14.09 -21.61 19.86
C ALA A 177 13.59 -20.17 19.62
N ALA A 178 13.21 -19.44 20.67
CA ALA A 178 12.88 -18.02 20.58
C ALA A 178 14.09 -17.21 20.09
N ARG A 179 15.27 -17.47 20.67
CA ARG A 179 16.53 -16.82 20.29
C ARG A 179 16.93 -17.14 18.85
N GLU A 180 16.91 -18.42 18.46
CA GLU A 180 17.20 -18.87 17.10
C GLU A 180 16.27 -18.22 16.07
N LEU A 181 14.97 -18.10 16.39
CA LEU A 181 14.01 -17.43 15.52
C LEU A 181 14.29 -15.93 15.37
N LEU A 182 14.70 -15.24 16.44
CA LEU A 182 15.11 -13.84 16.34
C LEU A 182 16.38 -13.68 15.51
N VAL A 183 17.40 -14.52 15.69
CA VAL A 183 18.61 -14.52 14.85
C VAL A 183 18.21 -14.60 13.38
N LYS A 184 17.34 -15.56 13.04
CA LYS A 184 16.83 -15.73 11.69
C LYS A 184 16.12 -14.48 11.17
N ARG A 185 15.21 -13.88 11.95
CA ARG A 185 14.51 -12.64 11.58
C ARG A 185 15.44 -11.45 11.35
N TYR A 186 16.45 -11.27 12.19
CA TYR A 186 17.40 -10.17 12.06
C TYR A 186 18.40 -10.39 10.93
N LYS A 187 18.83 -11.63 10.67
CA LYS A 187 19.62 -11.97 9.46
C LYS A 187 18.84 -11.69 8.18
N SER A 188 17.56 -12.06 8.10
CA SER A 188 16.73 -11.73 6.94
C SER A 188 16.53 -10.21 6.76
N GLN A 189 16.43 -9.45 7.86
CA GLN A 189 16.39 -7.98 7.79
C GLN A 189 17.71 -7.40 7.31
N LEU A 190 18.84 -7.89 7.82
CA LEU A 190 20.19 -7.46 7.43
C LEU A 190 20.44 -7.73 5.95
N HIS A 191 20.07 -8.93 5.49
CA HIS A 191 20.15 -9.30 4.09
C HIS A 191 19.37 -8.32 3.20
N ARG A 192 18.09 -8.06 3.50
CA ARG A 192 17.30 -7.06 2.75
C ARG A 192 17.91 -5.66 2.78
N ALA A 193 18.42 -5.22 3.93
CA ALA A 193 19.05 -3.90 4.06
C ALA A 193 20.34 -3.80 3.21
N SER A 194 21.13 -4.87 3.14
CA SER A 194 22.36 -4.90 2.32
C SER A 194 22.06 -4.83 0.81
N GLN A 195 20.91 -5.32 0.38
CA GLN A 195 20.47 -5.36 -1.02
C GLN A 195 19.79 -4.07 -1.50
N GLN A 196 19.75 -3.01 -0.69
CA GLN A 196 19.24 -1.72 -1.13
C GLN A 196 20.07 -1.15 -2.28
N GLN A 197 19.38 -0.62 -3.29
CA GLN A 197 19.94 -0.07 -4.52
C GLN A 197 19.64 1.43 -4.63
N SER A 198 20.27 2.09 -5.60
CA SER A 198 20.11 3.54 -5.83
C SER A 198 18.64 3.95 -6.04
N HIS A 199 17.84 3.14 -6.73
CA HIS A 199 16.42 3.43 -6.95
C HIS A 199 15.59 3.44 -5.65
N ASP A 200 15.93 2.60 -4.65
CA ASP A 200 15.25 2.61 -3.35
C ASP A 200 15.48 3.97 -2.64
N ALA A 201 16.72 4.49 -2.69
CA ALA A 201 17.08 5.78 -2.11
C ALA A 201 16.40 6.94 -2.86
N PHE A 202 16.40 6.89 -4.19
CA PHE A 202 15.75 7.89 -5.02
C PHE A 202 14.23 7.92 -4.81
N GLU A 203 13.56 6.77 -4.83
CA GLU A 203 12.11 6.69 -4.65
C GLU A 203 11.70 7.27 -3.30
N LEU A 204 12.43 6.97 -2.21
CA LEU A 204 12.14 7.52 -0.89
C LEU A 204 12.32 9.04 -0.84
N TYR A 205 13.39 9.57 -1.44
CA TYR A 205 13.67 11.00 -1.46
C TYR A 205 12.70 11.77 -2.38
N ALA A 206 12.48 11.29 -3.60
CA ALA A 206 11.49 11.85 -4.53
C ALA A 206 10.09 11.85 -3.92
N ASN A 207 9.73 10.79 -3.19
CA ASN A 207 8.46 10.76 -2.48
C ASN A 207 8.41 11.72 -1.29
N ALA A 208 9.51 11.98 -0.57
CA ALA A 208 9.55 13.02 0.46
C ALA A 208 9.28 14.41 -0.16
N VAL A 209 9.90 14.71 -1.30
CA VAL A 209 9.64 15.93 -2.08
C VAL A 209 8.18 16.00 -2.55
N ALA A 210 7.65 14.92 -3.11
CA ALA A 210 6.25 14.85 -3.54
C ALA A 210 5.28 15.03 -2.36
N GLY A 211 5.58 14.40 -1.23
CA GLY A 211 4.82 14.49 0.02
C GLY A 211 4.84 15.87 0.69
N MET A 212 5.76 16.75 0.29
CA MET A 212 5.68 18.16 0.68
C MET A 212 4.43 18.84 0.14
N TYR A 213 3.78 18.31 -0.92
CA TYR A 213 2.65 18.93 -1.61
C TYR A 213 1.27 18.41 -1.18
N ASP A 214 1.13 17.13 -0.81
CA ASP A 214 0.01 16.52 -0.09
C ASP A 214 0.30 15.01 0.09
N PRO A 215 -0.47 14.26 0.90
CA PRO A 215 -0.23 12.82 1.09
C PRO A 215 -0.55 11.91 -0.11
N HIS A 216 -1.18 12.40 -1.17
CA HIS A 216 -1.62 11.62 -2.33
C HIS A 216 -0.74 11.80 -3.57
N THR A 217 0.18 12.76 -3.53
CA THR A 217 1.17 13.03 -4.56
C THR A 217 2.43 12.20 -4.31
N SER A 218 2.80 11.36 -5.29
CA SER A 218 3.89 10.39 -5.15
C SER A 218 4.59 10.10 -6.46
N TYR A 219 5.90 9.89 -6.39
CA TYR A 219 6.69 9.26 -7.43
C TYR A 219 6.49 7.73 -7.40
N MET A 220 6.37 7.12 -8.57
CA MET A 220 6.27 5.68 -8.75
C MET A 220 7.35 5.25 -9.73
N ASP A 221 8.28 4.42 -9.27
CA ASP A 221 9.25 3.78 -10.15
C ASP A 221 8.54 2.77 -11.10
N PRO A 222 9.23 2.17 -12.08
CA PRO A 222 8.61 1.21 -13.00
C PRO A 222 7.90 0.03 -12.32
N ARG A 223 8.42 -0.46 -11.19
CA ARG A 223 7.87 -1.60 -10.46
C ARG A 223 6.60 -1.23 -9.70
N SER A 224 6.66 -0.13 -8.94
CA SER A 224 5.52 0.49 -8.27
C SER A 224 4.41 0.83 -9.25
N LEU A 225 4.76 1.34 -10.44
CA LEU A 225 3.81 1.62 -11.52
C LEU A 225 3.14 0.34 -12.05
N GLU A 226 3.90 -0.70 -12.35
CA GLU A 226 3.34 -1.98 -12.84
C GLU A 226 2.36 -2.56 -11.81
N ASN A 227 2.74 -2.58 -10.53
CA ASN A 227 1.87 -3.05 -9.46
C ASN A 227 0.58 -2.22 -9.32
N PHE A 228 0.69 -0.90 -9.49
CA PHE A 228 -0.49 -0.02 -9.53
C PHE A 228 -1.39 -0.34 -10.73
N GLN A 229 -0.81 -0.53 -11.92
CA GLN A 229 -1.56 -0.89 -13.13
C GLN A 229 -2.28 -2.24 -12.98
N ILE A 230 -1.62 -3.25 -12.40
CA ILE A 230 -2.23 -4.56 -12.09
C ILE A 230 -3.42 -4.39 -11.14
N SER A 231 -3.28 -3.58 -10.10
CA SER A 231 -4.37 -3.31 -9.15
C SER A 231 -5.56 -2.59 -9.81
N MET A 232 -5.30 -1.75 -10.81
CA MET A 232 -6.33 -1.03 -11.55
C MET A 232 -6.98 -1.87 -12.64
N SER A 233 -6.24 -2.72 -13.35
CA SER A 233 -6.79 -3.58 -14.42
C SER A 233 -7.37 -4.89 -13.89
N LEU A 234 -7.04 -5.26 -12.65
CA LEU A 234 -7.25 -6.60 -12.08
C LEU A 234 -6.70 -7.71 -12.98
N SER A 235 -5.60 -7.42 -13.68
CA SER A 235 -4.92 -8.39 -14.52
C SER A 235 -3.41 -8.20 -14.51
N LEU A 236 -2.68 -9.29 -14.71
CA LEU A 236 -1.23 -9.28 -14.88
C LEU A 236 -0.82 -10.27 -15.95
N GLU A 237 0.32 -10.04 -16.60
CA GLU A 237 0.95 -11.03 -17.48
C GLU A 237 2.04 -11.78 -16.72
N GLY A 238 1.93 -13.11 -16.67
CA GLY A 238 2.89 -13.93 -15.93
C GLY A 238 2.43 -15.35 -15.74
N ILE A 239 2.90 -15.99 -14.66
CA ILE A 239 2.59 -17.39 -14.38
C ILE A 239 1.30 -17.58 -13.55
N GLY A 240 0.78 -16.52 -12.92
CA GLY A 240 -0.40 -16.63 -12.04
C GLY A 240 -0.11 -17.33 -10.71
N ALA A 241 0.88 -16.85 -9.97
CA ALA A 241 1.21 -17.32 -8.63
C ALA A 241 1.46 -16.14 -7.68
N VAL A 242 1.10 -16.31 -6.41
CA VAL A 242 1.39 -15.34 -5.35
C VAL A 242 2.66 -15.79 -4.63
N LEU A 243 3.67 -14.93 -4.65
CA LEU A 243 5.01 -15.23 -4.14
C LEU A 243 5.28 -14.45 -2.85
N GLN A 244 6.13 -14.99 -2.00
CA GLN A 244 6.60 -14.35 -0.78
C GLN A 244 8.05 -14.75 -0.52
N ALA A 245 8.88 -13.81 -0.08
CA ALA A 245 10.20 -14.15 0.45
C ALA A 245 10.06 -14.85 1.80
N GLU A 246 10.61 -16.07 1.90
CA GLU A 246 10.76 -16.81 3.15
C GLU A 246 12.23 -17.23 3.25
N ASP A 247 12.93 -16.65 4.23
CA ASP A 247 14.37 -16.81 4.42
C ASP A 247 15.17 -16.29 3.22
N GLU A 248 15.89 -17.17 2.55
CA GLU A 248 16.62 -16.92 1.31
C GLU A 248 15.83 -17.38 0.07
N TYR A 249 14.64 -17.97 0.24
CA TYR A 249 13.87 -18.55 -0.85
C TYR A 249 12.69 -17.69 -1.25
N THR A 250 12.33 -17.76 -2.54
CA THR A 250 11.06 -17.26 -3.04
C THR A 250 10.01 -18.37 -2.97
N LYS A 251 9.06 -18.25 -2.05
CA LYS A 251 8.03 -19.26 -1.78
C LYS A 251 6.73 -18.95 -2.52
N ILE A 252 6.12 -19.99 -3.08
CA ILE A 252 4.77 -19.93 -3.64
C ILE A 252 3.77 -20.05 -2.49
N ILE A 253 3.02 -18.99 -2.22
CA ILE A 253 1.97 -18.99 -1.21
C ILE A 253 0.72 -19.69 -1.75
N ARG A 254 0.34 -19.35 -2.99
CA ARG A 254 -0.77 -19.98 -3.69
C ARG A 254 -0.64 -19.78 -5.19
N VAL A 255 -1.31 -20.65 -5.94
CA VAL A 255 -1.50 -20.53 -7.39
C VAL A 255 -2.86 -19.89 -7.65
N VAL A 256 -2.94 -18.98 -8.63
CA VAL A 256 -4.18 -18.30 -9.01
C VAL A 256 -5.03 -19.25 -9.87
N PRO A 257 -6.27 -19.59 -9.45
CA PRO A 257 -7.15 -20.47 -10.21
C PRO A 257 -7.36 -19.99 -11.65
N GLY A 258 -7.29 -20.91 -12.61
CA GLY A 258 -7.39 -20.60 -14.04
C GLY A 258 -6.18 -19.90 -14.66
N GLY A 259 -5.16 -19.54 -13.86
CA GLY A 259 -3.89 -19.00 -14.34
C GLY A 259 -2.97 -20.06 -14.98
N PRO A 260 -1.87 -19.66 -15.64
CA PRO A 260 -0.94 -20.59 -16.29
C PRO A 260 -0.35 -21.66 -15.38
N ALA A 261 0.07 -21.30 -14.18
CA ALA A 261 0.60 -22.23 -13.19
C ALA A 261 -0.45 -23.26 -12.76
N ASP A 262 -1.73 -22.86 -12.66
CA ASP A 262 -2.85 -23.76 -12.33
C ASP A 262 -3.11 -24.74 -13.48
N LYS A 263 -3.22 -24.21 -14.71
CA LYS A 263 -3.38 -25.00 -15.94
C LYS A 263 -2.24 -26.01 -16.14
N GLN A 264 -1.02 -25.63 -15.75
CA GLN A 264 0.16 -26.49 -15.83
C GLN A 264 0.16 -27.56 -14.72
N GLY A 265 -0.32 -27.22 -13.52
CA GLY A 265 -0.71 -28.16 -12.47
C GLY A 265 0.43 -28.79 -11.64
N ARG A 266 1.70 -28.44 -11.88
CA ARG A 266 2.83 -28.97 -11.08
C ARG A 266 3.19 -28.12 -9.88
N LEU A 267 3.04 -26.80 -9.97
CA LEU A 267 3.35 -25.89 -8.87
C LEU A 267 2.33 -26.01 -7.74
N ARG A 268 2.80 -26.01 -6.50
CA ARG A 268 1.94 -26.10 -5.31
C ARG A 268 2.26 -25.05 -4.27
N ALA A 269 1.30 -24.76 -3.41
CA ALA A 269 1.53 -23.93 -2.24
C ALA A 269 2.64 -24.55 -1.36
N GLY A 270 3.60 -23.71 -0.94
CA GLY A 270 4.76 -24.09 -0.16
C GLY A 270 6.02 -24.40 -0.98
N ASP A 271 5.91 -24.59 -2.29
CA ASP A 271 7.08 -24.78 -3.16
C ASP A 271 7.99 -23.55 -3.16
N ARG A 272 9.29 -23.75 -3.33
CA ARG A 272 10.30 -22.69 -3.36
C ARG A 272 10.97 -22.63 -4.71
N ILE A 273 11.03 -21.45 -5.29
CA ILE A 273 11.71 -21.18 -6.56
C ILE A 273 13.19 -20.93 -6.24
N THR A 274 14.06 -21.77 -6.79
CA THR A 274 15.52 -21.72 -6.62
C THR A 274 16.22 -21.21 -7.87
N GLY A 275 15.60 -21.33 -9.04
CA GLY A 275 16.14 -20.80 -10.29
C GLY A 275 15.07 -20.34 -11.28
N VAL A 276 15.42 -19.39 -12.13
CA VAL A 276 14.57 -18.86 -13.21
C VAL A 276 15.36 -18.77 -14.51
N ALA A 277 14.80 -19.28 -15.61
CA ALA A 277 15.37 -19.18 -16.95
C ALA A 277 14.36 -18.59 -17.94
N GLN A 278 14.83 -17.70 -18.81
CA GLN A 278 14.00 -17.09 -19.85
C GLN A 278 13.92 -17.96 -21.11
N GLY A 279 12.71 -18.16 -21.65
CA GLY A 279 12.50 -18.92 -22.87
C GLY A 279 12.84 -20.40 -22.75
N VAL A 280 12.98 -21.05 -23.91
CA VAL A 280 13.30 -22.49 -24.00
C VAL A 280 14.77 -22.79 -23.71
N ASP A 281 15.67 -21.96 -24.23
CA ASP A 281 17.13 -22.21 -24.22
C ASP A 281 17.92 -21.25 -23.32
N GLY A 282 17.26 -20.30 -22.63
CA GLY A 282 17.95 -19.35 -21.76
C GLY A 282 18.63 -20.03 -20.58
N GLU A 283 19.71 -19.45 -20.09
CA GLU A 283 20.46 -19.94 -18.94
C GLU A 283 19.59 -19.93 -17.66
N MET A 284 19.75 -20.95 -16.82
CA MET A 284 19.10 -21.00 -15.51
C MET A 284 19.88 -20.11 -14.55
N VAL A 285 19.24 -19.03 -14.11
CA VAL A 285 19.80 -18.13 -13.11
C VAL A 285 19.38 -18.61 -11.74
N ASP A 286 20.35 -18.89 -10.85
CA ASP A 286 20.07 -19.16 -9.44
C ASP A 286 19.58 -17.88 -8.77
N VAL A 287 18.42 -17.97 -8.11
CA VAL A 287 17.74 -16.83 -7.46
C VAL A 287 17.70 -16.96 -5.94
N ILE A 288 18.47 -17.88 -5.36
CA ILE A 288 18.54 -18.03 -3.91
C ILE A 288 19.20 -16.78 -3.32
N GLY A 289 18.55 -16.21 -2.31
CA GLY A 289 18.97 -14.97 -1.68
C GLY A 289 18.68 -13.72 -2.51
N TRP A 290 18.06 -13.80 -3.68
CA TRP A 290 17.67 -12.60 -4.43
C TRP A 290 16.55 -11.83 -3.74
N ARG A 291 16.41 -10.54 -4.05
CA ARG A 291 15.22 -9.77 -3.62
C ARG A 291 14.00 -10.34 -4.33
N LEU A 292 12.88 -10.42 -3.62
CA LEU A 292 11.62 -10.92 -4.17
C LEU A 292 11.25 -10.22 -5.48
N ASP A 293 11.39 -8.90 -5.53
CA ASP A 293 11.01 -8.11 -6.71
C ASP A 293 11.88 -8.45 -7.93
N ASP A 294 13.17 -8.70 -7.73
CA ASP A 294 14.08 -9.11 -8.81
C ASP A 294 13.68 -10.50 -9.35
N VAL A 295 13.27 -11.42 -8.46
CA VAL A 295 12.75 -12.74 -8.87
C VAL A 295 11.41 -12.61 -9.59
N VAL A 296 10.52 -11.74 -9.10
CA VAL A 296 9.22 -11.46 -9.71
C VAL A 296 9.40 -10.88 -11.12
N ASP A 297 10.34 -9.97 -11.32
CA ASP A 297 10.65 -9.39 -12.65
C ASP A 297 11.10 -10.45 -13.65
N LEU A 298 11.88 -11.45 -13.22
CA LEU A 298 12.26 -12.58 -14.06
C LEU A 298 11.08 -13.50 -14.36
N ILE A 299 10.18 -13.70 -13.41
CA ILE A 299 9.03 -14.61 -13.57
C ILE A 299 7.93 -13.98 -14.42
N ARG A 300 7.69 -12.68 -14.26
CA ARG A 300 6.81 -11.89 -15.12
C ARG A 300 7.37 -11.82 -16.54
N GLY A 301 6.52 -11.44 -17.46
CA GLY A 301 6.90 -11.30 -18.86
C GLY A 301 5.70 -11.40 -19.77
N LYS A 302 5.93 -11.04 -21.03
CA LYS A 302 4.88 -10.93 -22.04
C LYS A 302 4.08 -12.22 -22.18
N LYS A 303 2.79 -12.08 -22.42
CA LYS A 303 1.93 -13.19 -22.85
C LYS A 303 2.58 -14.00 -23.99
N ASP A 304 2.34 -15.31 -23.97
CA ASP A 304 2.85 -16.33 -24.89
C ASP A 304 4.36 -16.58 -24.83
N SER A 305 5.11 -15.82 -24.02
CA SER A 305 6.52 -16.14 -23.73
C SER A 305 6.64 -17.29 -22.73
N GLN A 306 7.76 -18.01 -22.76
CA GLN A 306 8.02 -19.13 -21.84
C GLN A 306 8.99 -18.73 -20.73
N VAL A 307 8.77 -19.32 -19.55
CA VAL A 307 9.70 -19.29 -18.42
C VAL A 307 9.90 -20.70 -17.90
N ARG A 308 11.13 -21.01 -17.50
CA ARG A 308 11.44 -22.26 -16.80
C ARG A 308 11.84 -21.94 -15.37
N LEU A 309 11.26 -22.66 -14.43
CA LEU A 309 11.51 -22.50 -13.01
C LEU A 309 12.18 -23.77 -12.49
N ASP A 310 13.23 -23.60 -11.70
CA ASP A 310 13.74 -24.68 -10.85
C ASP A 310 13.07 -24.58 -9.49
N ILE A 311 12.46 -25.68 -9.06
CA ILE A 311 11.57 -25.72 -7.89
C ILE A 311 12.10 -26.72 -6.87
N LEU A 312 12.33 -26.25 -5.66
CA LEU A 312 12.52 -27.06 -4.48
C LEU A 312 11.15 -27.33 -3.83
N PRO A 313 10.68 -28.60 -3.80
CA PRO A 313 9.37 -28.94 -3.23
C PRO A 313 9.18 -28.46 -1.79
N ALA A 314 7.93 -28.15 -1.42
CA ALA A 314 7.57 -27.77 -0.05
C ALA A 314 8.01 -28.80 1.01
N THR A 315 7.97 -30.08 0.66
CA THR A 315 8.30 -31.21 1.55
C THR A 315 9.80 -31.48 1.69
N SER A 316 10.62 -30.85 0.85
CA SER A 316 12.06 -31.10 0.79
C SER A 316 12.82 -30.25 1.81
N GLY A 317 13.91 -30.76 2.39
CA GLY A 317 14.86 -29.92 3.12
C GLY A 317 15.65 -29.00 2.17
N PRO A 318 16.51 -28.10 2.69
CA PRO A 318 17.37 -27.23 1.86
C PRO A 318 18.27 -27.98 0.86
N ALA A 319 18.63 -29.24 1.15
CA ALA A 319 19.43 -30.11 0.28
C ALA A 319 18.59 -31.14 -0.51
N GLY A 320 17.28 -30.94 -0.62
CA GLY A 320 16.41 -31.84 -1.38
C GLY A 320 16.57 -31.66 -2.89
N SER A 321 16.16 -32.68 -3.65
CA SER A 321 16.17 -32.60 -5.11
C SER A 321 15.16 -31.58 -5.63
N SER A 322 15.63 -30.67 -6.50
CA SER A 322 14.77 -29.77 -7.25
C SER A 322 14.19 -30.45 -8.50
N TYR A 323 13.14 -29.85 -9.05
CA TYR A 323 12.56 -30.25 -10.33
C TYR A 323 12.26 -29.02 -11.18
N SER A 324 12.44 -29.15 -12.49
CA SER A 324 12.14 -28.05 -13.42
C SER A 324 10.69 -28.10 -13.91
N VAL A 325 10.10 -26.91 -14.04
CA VAL A 325 8.76 -26.67 -14.60
C VAL A 325 8.85 -25.58 -15.66
N THR A 326 8.31 -25.85 -16.84
CA THR A 326 8.13 -24.85 -17.90
C THR A 326 6.69 -24.33 -17.88
N ILE A 327 6.52 -23.02 -17.92
CA ILE A 327 5.22 -22.35 -17.95
C ILE A 327 5.22 -21.35 -19.11
N VAL A 328 4.16 -21.41 -19.92
CA VAL A 328 3.85 -20.37 -20.91
C VAL A 328 3.10 -19.26 -20.18
N ARG A 329 3.62 -18.04 -20.20
CA ARG A 329 2.98 -16.88 -19.56
C ARG A 329 1.70 -16.53 -20.31
N ASP A 330 0.68 -16.12 -19.57
CA ASP A 330 -0.60 -15.68 -20.11
C ASP A 330 -1.10 -14.50 -19.28
N GLN A 331 -2.16 -13.86 -19.76
CA GLN A 331 -2.91 -12.89 -18.97
C GLN A 331 -3.68 -13.62 -17.87
N VAL A 332 -3.45 -13.21 -16.62
CA VAL A 332 -4.09 -13.74 -15.43
C VAL A 332 -5.09 -12.72 -14.93
N LYS A 333 -6.38 -13.09 -14.91
CA LYS A 333 -7.45 -12.24 -14.36
C LYS A 333 -7.58 -12.50 -12.87
N LEU A 334 -7.62 -11.43 -12.09
CA LEU A 334 -7.76 -11.47 -10.63
C LEU A 334 -9.25 -11.44 -10.26
N GLU A 335 -10.00 -12.45 -10.69
CA GLU A 335 -11.46 -12.54 -10.51
C GLU A 335 -11.88 -12.43 -9.03
N GLU A 336 -11.03 -12.88 -8.11
CA GLU A 336 -11.29 -12.78 -6.67
C GLU A 336 -11.36 -11.32 -6.18
N GLN A 337 -10.79 -10.37 -6.91
CA GLN A 337 -10.76 -8.95 -6.55
C GLN A 337 -11.83 -8.12 -7.26
N ALA A 338 -12.60 -8.73 -8.15
CA ALA A 338 -13.68 -8.07 -8.87
C ALA A 338 -14.98 -7.97 -8.04
N ALA A 339 -15.94 -7.20 -8.56
CA ALA A 339 -17.28 -7.10 -7.98
C ALA A 339 -17.97 -8.47 -7.92
N ARG A 340 -18.68 -8.74 -6.83
CA ARG A 340 -19.43 -9.99 -6.64
C ARG A 340 -20.86 -9.71 -6.24
N GLY A 341 -21.78 -10.52 -6.77
CA GLY A 341 -23.21 -10.48 -6.45
C GLY A 341 -23.63 -11.72 -5.66
N ASP A 342 -24.28 -11.50 -4.52
CA ASP A 342 -24.89 -12.55 -3.71
C ASP A 342 -26.37 -12.22 -3.44
N VAL A 343 -27.22 -13.23 -3.24
CA VAL A 343 -28.62 -13.00 -2.81
C VAL A 343 -28.85 -13.63 -1.46
N ILE A 344 -29.33 -12.82 -0.52
CA ILE A 344 -29.77 -13.28 0.80
C ILE A 344 -31.29 -13.21 0.90
N THR A 345 -31.87 -14.07 1.73
CA THR A 345 -33.30 -14.03 2.03
C THR A 345 -33.50 -13.67 3.50
N VAL A 346 -34.24 -12.61 3.77
CA VAL A 346 -34.49 -12.09 5.12
C VAL A 346 -35.99 -12.22 5.44
N PRO A 347 -36.37 -12.75 6.62
CA PRO A 347 -37.76 -12.76 7.05
C PRO A 347 -38.30 -11.33 7.26
N SER A 348 -39.49 -11.05 6.74
CA SER A 348 -40.21 -9.78 6.95
C SER A 348 -41.67 -10.09 7.29
N GLY A 349 -41.95 -10.30 8.58
CA GLY A 349 -43.26 -10.77 9.04
C GLY A 349 -43.58 -12.15 8.47
N SER A 350 -44.70 -12.26 7.73
CA SER A 350 -45.10 -13.48 7.00
C SER A 350 -44.46 -13.63 5.62
N GLU A 351 -43.78 -12.59 5.12
CA GLU A 351 -43.13 -12.58 3.81
C GLU A 351 -41.62 -12.81 3.93
N LYS A 352 -40.99 -13.14 2.80
CA LYS A 352 -39.54 -13.27 2.68
C LYS A 352 -39.05 -12.25 1.67
N LEU A 353 -38.17 -11.35 2.11
CA LEU A 353 -37.51 -10.39 1.23
C LEU A 353 -36.22 -10.99 0.69
N ARG A 354 -35.99 -10.84 -0.60
CA ARG A 354 -34.76 -11.25 -1.29
C ARG A 354 -33.93 -10.01 -1.56
N LEU A 355 -32.76 -9.93 -0.93
CA LEU A 355 -31.87 -8.77 -1.07
C LEU A 355 -30.64 -9.17 -1.86
N GLY A 356 -30.35 -8.42 -2.91
CA GLY A 356 -29.09 -8.54 -3.64
C GLY A 356 -27.99 -7.77 -2.90
N ILE A 357 -26.84 -8.39 -2.70
CA ILE A 357 -25.65 -7.78 -2.13
C ILE A 357 -24.61 -7.68 -3.24
N ILE A 358 -24.16 -6.47 -3.54
CA ILE A 358 -23.05 -6.21 -4.45
C ILE A 358 -21.85 -5.82 -3.59
N THR A 359 -20.86 -6.71 -3.49
CA THR A 359 -19.59 -6.40 -2.83
C THR A 359 -18.64 -5.83 -3.86
N LEU A 360 -18.21 -4.57 -3.67
CA LEU A 360 -17.28 -3.91 -4.58
C LEU A 360 -15.95 -3.57 -3.85
N PRO A 361 -14.88 -4.35 -4.07
CA PRO A 361 -13.61 -4.15 -3.36
C PRO A 361 -12.85 -2.88 -3.76
N THR A 362 -12.90 -2.49 -5.04
CA THR A 362 -12.19 -1.33 -5.61
C THR A 362 -12.88 -0.85 -6.88
N PHE A 363 -12.67 0.40 -7.30
CA PHE A 363 -13.15 0.94 -8.57
C PHE A 363 -12.11 0.69 -9.68
N TYR A 364 -12.00 -0.57 -10.12
CA TYR A 364 -11.05 -1.01 -11.14
C TYR A 364 -11.50 -0.70 -12.58
N MET A 365 -10.52 -0.44 -13.44
CA MET A 365 -10.66 -0.28 -14.88
C MET A 365 -9.33 -0.60 -15.58
N ASP A 366 -9.38 -1.43 -16.63
CA ASP A 366 -8.25 -1.63 -17.53
C ASP A 366 -8.14 -0.46 -18.53
N PHE A 367 -7.40 0.58 -18.14
CA PHE A 367 -7.21 1.79 -18.95
C PHE A 367 -6.45 1.54 -20.26
N GLU A 368 -5.60 0.53 -20.32
CA GLU A 368 -4.87 0.21 -21.55
C GLU A 368 -5.77 -0.46 -22.55
N ALA A 369 -6.49 -1.51 -22.13
CA ALA A 369 -7.48 -2.17 -22.97
C ALA A 369 -8.58 -1.20 -23.42
N TYR A 370 -9.06 -0.32 -22.52
CA TYR A 370 -10.02 0.73 -22.88
C TYR A 370 -9.49 1.70 -23.95
N ARG A 371 -8.26 2.20 -23.80
CA ARG A 371 -7.63 3.10 -24.80
C ARG A 371 -7.43 2.40 -26.14
N ASN A 372 -7.15 1.11 -26.12
CA ASN A 372 -7.00 0.26 -27.31
C ASN A 372 -8.36 -0.16 -27.91
N ARG A 373 -9.49 0.29 -27.33
CA ARG A 373 -10.85 -0.05 -27.76
C ARG A 373 -11.14 -1.55 -27.73
N ASP A 374 -10.52 -2.28 -26.80
CA ASP A 374 -10.87 -3.67 -26.54
C ASP A 374 -12.30 -3.71 -26.01
N GLU A 375 -13.20 -4.39 -26.72
CA GLU A 375 -14.60 -4.54 -26.30
C GLU A 375 -14.75 -5.33 -25.00
N ASN A 376 -13.73 -6.07 -24.54
CA ASN A 376 -13.77 -6.93 -23.37
C ASN A 376 -12.92 -6.42 -22.20
N PHE A 377 -12.51 -5.14 -22.21
CA PHE A 377 -11.77 -4.54 -21.10
C PHE A 377 -12.51 -4.71 -19.77
N ARG A 378 -11.75 -4.97 -18.70
CA ARG A 378 -12.30 -5.15 -17.36
C ARG A 378 -12.71 -3.80 -16.76
N SER A 379 -13.90 -3.74 -16.18
CA SER A 379 -14.49 -2.52 -15.63
C SER A 379 -15.47 -2.83 -14.52
N THR A 380 -15.44 -2.01 -13.47
CA THR A 380 -16.36 -2.07 -12.33
C THR A 380 -17.81 -1.96 -12.78
N THR A 381 -18.11 -0.95 -13.59
CA THR A 381 -19.48 -0.63 -14.05
C THR A 381 -20.05 -1.78 -14.87
N ARG A 382 -19.24 -2.38 -15.74
CA ARG A 382 -19.68 -3.52 -16.58
C ARG A 382 -20.01 -4.74 -15.73
N ASP A 383 -19.15 -5.07 -14.77
CA ASP A 383 -19.36 -6.20 -13.89
C ASP A 383 -20.59 -5.99 -12.99
N VAL A 384 -20.76 -4.79 -12.43
CA VAL A 384 -21.96 -4.45 -11.65
C VAL A 384 -23.22 -4.49 -12.51
N TYR A 385 -23.18 -3.96 -13.74
CA TYR A 385 -24.32 -4.03 -14.64
C TYR A 385 -24.75 -5.47 -14.93
N ASN A 386 -23.79 -6.38 -15.14
CA ASN A 386 -24.08 -7.81 -15.33
C ASN A 386 -24.72 -8.42 -14.07
N ILE A 387 -24.21 -8.10 -12.88
CA ILE A 387 -24.81 -8.52 -11.60
C ILE A 387 -26.26 -8.00 -11.48
N LEU A 388 -26.52 -6.74 -11.86
CA LEU A 388 -27.87 -6.17 -11.88
C LEU A 388 -28.82 -6.93 -12.82
N GLN A 389 -28.34 -7.39 -13.98
CA GLN A 389 -29.14 -8.23 -14.88
C GLN A 389 -29.48 -9.58 -14.24
N THR A 390 -28.51 -10.22 -13.57
CA THR A 390 -28.76 -11.46 -12.82
C THR A 390 -29.80 -11.24 -11.73
N PHE A 391 -29.63 -10.21 -10.91
CA PHE A 391 -30.56 -9.86 -9.84
C PHE A 391 -31.98 -9.55 -10.35
N ARG A 392 -32.11 -8.97 -11.54
CA ARG A 392 -33.41 -8.76 -12.19
C ARG A 392 -34.09 -10.08 -12.51
N THR A 393 -33.36 -11.08 -13.01
CA THR A 393 -33.93 -12.43 -13.25
C THR A 393 -34.27 -13.16 -11.96
N GLU A 394 -33.54 -12.84 -10.89
CA GLU A 394 -33.77 -13.41 -9.56
C GLU A 394 -34.90 -12.72 -8.79
N ASN A 395 -35.50 -11.64 -9.29
CA ASN A 395 -36.59 -10.89 -8.64
C ASN A 395 -36.26 -10.47 -7.20
N ILE A 396 -35.13 -9.78 -7.02
CA ILE A 396 -34.78 -9.17 -5.73
C ILE A 396 -35.68 -7.98 -5.40
N ASP A 397 -35.90 -7.75 -4.10
CA ASP A 397 -36.71 -6.65 -3.56
C ASP A 397 -35.90 -5.37 -3.31
N GLY A 398 -34.57 -5.48 -3.20
CA GLY A 398 -33.68 -4.37 -2.86
C GLY A 398 -32.21 -4.72 -3.01
N ILE A 399 -31.35 -3.72 -3.16
CA ILE A 399 -29.89 -3.86 -3.26
C ILE A 399 -29.19 -3.25 -2.06
N ILE A 400 -28.20 -3.98 -1.54
CA ILE A 400 -27.15 -3.46 -0.65
C ILE A 400 -25.85 -3.43 -1.46
N LEU A 401 -25.28 -2.24 -1.66
CA LEU A 401 -23.98 -2.06 -2.30
C LEU A 401 -22.93 -1.83 -1.21
N ASP A 402 -22.03 -2.79 -1.02
CA ASP A 402 -21.01 -2.78 0.02
C ASP A 402 -19.71 -2.17 -0.49
N LEU A 403 -19.40 -0.97 0.03
CA LEU A 403 -18.17 -0.21 -0.21
C LEU A 403 -17.24 -0.19 1.01
N ARG A 404 -17.49 -1.03 2.03
CA ARG A 404 -16.60 -1.08 3.20
C ARG A 404 -15.20 -1.50 2.75
N ASN A 405 -14.19 -0.78 3.24
CA ASN A 405 -12.78 -0.99 2.91
C ASN A 405 -12.43 -0.75 1.43
N ASN A 406 -13.33 -0.13 0.66
CA ASN A 406 -13.05 0.26 -0.72
C ASN A 406 -12.37 1.64 -0.76
N GLY A 407 -11.04 1.64 -0.93
CA GLY A 407 -10.21 2.85 -0.99
C GLY A 407 -10.40 3.72 -2.25
N GLY A 408 -11.32 3.38 -3.15
CA GLY A 408 -11.64 4.11 -4.36
C GLY A 408 -11.05 3.46 -5.61
N GLY A 409 -10.60 4.28 -6.56
CA GLY A 409 -10.06 3.82 -7.84
C GLY A 409 -10.32 4.84 -8.94
N SER A 410 -10.79 4.38 -10.09
CA SER A 410 -11.04 5.21 -11.27
C SER A 410 -12.19 6.19 -11.03
N LEU A 411 -11.92 7.49 -11.28
CA LEU A 411 -12.96 8.53 -11.29
C LEU A 411 -14.02 8.23 -12.36
N TYR A 412 -13.60 7.74 -13.52
CA TYR A 412 -14.51 7.36 -14.59
C TYR A 412 -15.50 6.28 -14.13
N GLU A 413 -15.01 5.26 -13.41
CA GLU A 413 -15.86 4.20 -12.87
C GLU A 413 -16.78 4.69 -11.75
N ALA A 414 -16.38 5.71 -10.97
CA ALA A 414 -17.27 6.32 -9.98
C ALA A 414 -18.49 6.96 -10.66
N THR A 415 -18.25 7.71 -11.74
CA THR A 415 -19.29 8.35 -12.56
C THR A 415 -20.16 7.31 -13.27
N ALA A 416 -19.53 6.38 -13.99
CA ALA A 416 -20.23 5.36 -14.77
C ALA A 416 -21.02 4.37 -13.90
N LEU A 417 -20.52 4.03 -12.70
CA LEU A 417 -21.28 3.22 -11.75
C LEU A 417 -22.50 3.98 -11.24
N THR A 418 -22.38 5.28 -10.97
CA THR A 418 -23.49 6.12 -10.52
C THR A 418 -24.61 6.21 -11.56
N ASP A 419 -24.25 6.29 -12.85
CA ASP A 419 -25.17 6.26 -14.01
C ASP A 419 -26.09 5.02 -14.03
N LEU A 420 -25.69 3.91 -13.39
CA LEU A 420 -26.55 2.73 -13.28
C LEU A 420 -27.73 2.92 -12.31
N PHE A 421 -27.67 3.93 -11.43
CA PHE A 421 -28.63 4.12 -10.34
C PHE A 421 -29.40 5.44 -10.40
N ILE A 422 -28.89 6.46 -11.09
CA ILE A 422 -29.57 7.73 -11.29
C ILE A 422 -29.89 7.98 -12.78
N ASP A 423 -30.81 8.88 -13.04
CA ASP A 423 -31.21 9.42 -14.33
C ASP A 423 -30.26 10.57 -14.68
N PRO A 424 -30.25 11.03 -15.95
CA PRO A 424 -29.22 11.95 -16.42
C PRO A 424 -29.08 13.21 -15.56
N GLY A 425 -27.85 13.53 -15.16
CA GLY A 425 -27.54 14.62 -14.26
C GLY A 425 -26.09 14.60 -13.74
N PRO A 426 -25.63 15.66 -13.06
CA PRO A 426 -24.25 15.72 -12.57
C PRO A 426 -23.98 14.69 -11.47
N VAL A 427 -22.83 14.03 -11.51
CA VAL A 427 -22.41 13.10 -10.44
C VAL A 427 -21.47 13.80 -9.46
N VAL A 428 -20.52 14.57 -10.00
CA VAL A 428 -19.46 15.22 -9.22
C VAL A 428 -18.93 16.44 -9.96
N GLN A 429 -18.51 17.46 -9.21
CA GLN A 429 -17.89 18.67 -9.75
C GLN A 429 -16.38 18.63 -9.51
N ILE A 430 -15.58 19.04 -10.48
CA ILE A 430 -14.11 19.00 -10.41
C ILE A 430 -13.57 20.42 -10.49
N ARG A 431 -12.87 20.89 -9.45
CA ARG A 431 -12.14 22.16 -9.48
C ARG A 431 -10.66 21.90 -9.74
N HIS A 432 -10.17 22.39 -10.86
CA HIS A 432 -8.77 22.27 -11.25
C HIS A 432 -7.88 23.28 -10.51
N ALA A 433 -6.56 23.07 -10.56
CA ALA A 433 -5.56 23.96 -9.95
C ALA A 433 -5.69 25.44 -10.41
N ASN A 434 -6.14 25.69 -11.64
CA ASN A 434 -6.38 27.04 -12.17
C ASN A 434 -7.69 27.69 -11.70
N GLY A 435 -8.44 27.04 -10.81
CA GLY A 435 -9.71 27.53 -10.27
C GLY A 435 -10.95 27.23 -11.13
N LYS A 436 -10.78 26.70 -12.36
CA LYS A 436 -11.92 26.32 -13.21
C LYS A 436 -12.66 25.13 -12.60
N VAL A 437 -13.98 25.25 -12.50
CA VAL A 437 -14.89 24.15 -12.13
C VAL A 437 -15.46 23.51 -13.39
N SER A 438 -15.35 22.19 -13.50
CA SER A 438 -15.93 21.35 -14.54
C SER A 438 -17.10 20.53 -13.98
N LEU A 439 -18.14 20.37 -14.80
CA LEU A 439 -19.30 19.50 -14.59
C LEU A 439 -19.33 18.35 -15.60
N ASP A 440 -18.17 17.95 -16.14
CA ASP A 440 -18.10 16.95 -17.22
C ASP A 440 -18.42 15.52 -16.72
N GLN A 441 -18.48 15.30 -15.41
CA GLN A 441 -18.80 14.00 -14.81
C GLN A 441 -20.32 13.89 -14.61
N MET A 442 -21.00 13.39 -15.64
CA MET A 442 -22.46 13.29 -15.72
C MET A 442 -22.91 11.84 -15.85
N ALA A 443 -24.05 11.52 -15.26
CA ALA A 443 -24.88 10.40 -15.69
C ALA A 443 -25.58 10.80 -17.00
N GLU A 444 -25.60 9.89 -17.97
CA GLU A 444 -26.06 10.15 -19.34
C GLU A 444 -27.25 9.25 -19.73
N HIS A 445 -27.45 8.15 -19.02
CA HIS A 445 -28.47 7.15 -19.36
C HIS A 445 -29.58 7.10 -18.31
N PRO A 446 -30.79 6.62 -18.67
CA PRO A 446 -31.81 6.30 -17.69
C PRO A 446 -31.32 5.20 -16.74
N ALA A 447 -31.60 5.35 -15.43
CA ALA A 447 -31.12 4.43 -14.40
C ALA A 447 -31.42 2.95 -14.75
N ALA A 448 -30.40 2.10 -14.71
CA ALA A 448 -30.54 0.66 -14.94
C ALA A 448 -31.30 -0.03 -13.79
N TYR A 449 -31.11 0.44 -12.56
CA TYR A 449 -31.82 -0.04 -11.37
C TYR A 449 -32.58 1.10 -10.68
N ARG A 450 -33.90 0.90 -10.45
CA ARG A 450 -34.80 1.89 -9.80
C ARG A 450 -35.39 1.41 -8.45
N GLY A 451 -35.04 0.20 -8.01
CA GLY A 451 -35.52 -0.34 -6.75
C GLY A 451 -34.82 0.28 -5.51
N PRO A 452 -35.21 -0.13 -4.29
CA PRO A 452 -34.58 0.29 -3.04
C PRO A 452 -33.07 0.02 -3.02
N LEU A 453 -32.29 1.02 -2.60
CA LEU A 453 -30.84 0.95 -2.55
C LEU A 453 -30.34 1.37 -1.16
N VAL A 454 -29.45 0.56 -0.61
CA VAL A 454 -28.63 0.88 0.56
C VAL A 454 -27.16 0.83 0.14
N VAL A 455 -26.37 1.83 0.51
CA VAL A 455 -24.93 1.84 0.32
C VAL A 455 -24.25 1.73 1.68
N LEU A 456 -23.46 0.68 1.87
CA LEU A 456 -22.76 0.40 3.11
C LEU A 456 -21.33 0.93 3.03
N ILE A 457 -20.97 1.82 3.95
CA ILE A 457 -19.67 2.51 3.97
C ILE A 457 -18.97 2.33 5.33
N ASN A 458 -17.64 2.48 5.34
CA ASN A 458 -16.91 2.64 6.59
C ASN A 458 -15.76 3.65 6.46
N ARG A 459 -15.00 3.81 7.55
CA ARG A 459 -13.85 4.72 7.60
C ARG A 459 -12.78 4.49 6.54
N LEU A 460 -12.72 3.28 5.96
CA LEU A 460 -11.79 2.93 4.89
C LEU A 460 -12.39 3.07 3.48
N SER A 461 -13.67 3.44 3.37
CA SER A 461 -14.27 3.87 2.11
C SER A 461 -13.70 5.23 1.72
N ALA A 462 -13.11 5.37 0.53
CA ALA A 462 -12.44 6.61 0.12
C ALA A 462 -12.64 6.97 -1.37
N SER A 463 -12.41 8.23 -1.73
CA SER A 463 -12.30 8.71 -3.12
C SER A 463 -13.54 8.36 -3.96
N ALA A 464 -13.40 7.51 -5.00
CA ALA A 464 -14.51 7.05 -5.84
C ALA A 464 -15.71 6.50 -5.06
N SER A 465 -15.47 5.80 -3.94
CA SER A 465 -16.52 5.33 -3.04
C SER A 465 -17.31 6.48 -2.42
N GLU A 466 -16.63 7.58 -2.09
CA GLU A 466 -17.23 8.78 -1.50
C GLU A 466 -17.96 9.62 -2.55
N ILE A 467 -17.48 9.63 -3.79
CA ILE A 467 -18.18 10.22 -4.94
C ILE A 467 -19.51 9.50 -5.15
N PHE A 468 -19.47 8.16 -5.26
CA PHE A 468 -20.67 7.36 -5.45
C PHE A 468 -21.65 7.53 -4.28
N ALA A 469 -21.20 7.33 -3.04
CA ALA A 469 -22.06 7.45 -1.87
C ALA A 469 -22.63 8.87 -1.71
N GLY A 470 -21.81 9.90 -1.94
CA GLY A 470 -22.23 11.30 -1.90
C GLY A 470 -23.29 11.64 -2.94
N ALA A 471 -23.14 11.14 -4.17
CA ALA A 471 -24.14 11.32 -5.23
C ALA A 471 -25.45 10.60 -4.89
N ILE A 472 -25.40 9.33 -4.46
CA ILE A 472 -26.60 8.59 -4.06
C ILE A 472 -27.34 9.30 -2.91
N GLN A 473 -26.61 9.87 -1.96
CA GLN A 473 -27.18 10.64 -0.84
C GLN A 473 -27.79 11.95 -1.31
N ASP A 474 -27.07 12.77 -2.08
CA ASP A 474 -27.53 14.10 -2.51
C ASP A 474 -28.79 14.01 -3.40
N TYR A 475 -28.87 12.99 -4.24
CA TYR A 475 -30.04 12.73 -5.08
C TYR A 475 -31.23 12.14 -4.29
N GLY A 476 -31.05 11.77 -3.02
CA GLY A 476 -32.05 10.99 -2.27
C GLY A 476 -32.36 9.65 -2.94
N ARG A 477 -31.38 9.07 -3.65
CA ARG A 477 -31.56 7.84 -4.44
C ARG A 477 -31.54 6.59 -3.56
N GLY A 478 -30.79 6.59 -2.48
CA GLY A 478 -30.65 5.46 -1.55
C GLY A 478 -30.18 5.93 -0.18
N LEU A 479 -30.19 5.02 0.80
CA LEU A 479 -29.71 5.28 2.16
C LEU A 479 -28.24 4.93 2.29
N ILE A 480 -27.46 5.82 2.88
CA ILE A 480 -26.07 5.59 3.26
C ILE A 480 -26.04 5.09 4.71
N VAL A 481 -25.45 3.91 4.92
CA VAL A 481 -25.42 3.24 6.24
C VAL A 481 -23.97 2.92 6.59
N GLY A 482 -23.59 3.07 7.85
CA GLY A 482 -22.27 2.66 8.33
C GLY A 482 -21.57 3.72 9.16
N THR A 483 -20.32 4.05 8.83
CA THR A 483 -19.53 5.06 9.56
C THR A 483 -19.03 6.14 8.62
N GLN A 484 -18.63 7.30 9.17
CA GLN A 484 -17.98 8.37 8.40
C GLN A 484 -16.83 7.81 7.55
N THR A 485 -16.81 8.15 6.26
CA THR A 485 -15.79 7.69 5.32
C THR A 485 -14.43 8.37 5.54
N PHE A 486 -13.43 8.01 4.73
CA PHE A 486 -12.05 8.43 4.90
C PHE A 486 -11.83 9.95 4.81
N GLY A 487 -12.55 10.64 3.92
CA GLY A 487 -12.45 12.08 3.72
C GLY A 487 -11.51 12.50 2.60
N LYS A 488 -11.34 11.68 1.56
CA LYS A 488 -10.51 12.04 0.41
C LYS A 488 -11.34 12.82 -0.60
N GLY A 489 -10.93 14.04 -0.91
CA GLY A 489 -11.61 14.97 -1.82
C GLY A 489 -10.73 15.49 -2.95
N THR A 490 -9.68 14.74 -3.31
CA THR A 490 -8.69 15.09 -4.34
C THR A 490 -8.66 14.08 -5.46
N VAL A 491 -8.35 14.56 -6.66
CA VAL A 491 -8.17 13.74 -7.87
C VAL A 491 -6.69 13.77 -8.25
N GLN A 492 -6.13 12.58 -8.42
CA GLN A 492 -4.77 12.41 -8.91
C GLN A 492 -4.77 12.02 -10.38
N VAL A 493 -3.79 12.55 -11.12
CA VAL A 493 -3.50 12.16 -12.50
C VAL A 493 -2.12 11.51 -12.56
N MET A 494 -2.00 10.49 -13.41
CA MET A 494 -0.73 9.84 -13.69
C MET A 494 -0.02 10.61 -14.79
N THR A 495 1.14 11.19 -14.47
CA THR A 495 1.94 11.95 -15.42
C THR A 495 3.24 11.23 -15.72
N PRO A 496 3.56 10.93 -16.99
CA PRO A 496 4.82 10.28 -17.34
C PRO A 496 6.02 11.16 -16.97
N LEU A 497 7.10 10.49 -16.56
CA LEU A 497 8.44 11.01 -16.34
C LEU A 497 9.41 10.27 -17.28
N LYS A 498 10.65 10.74 -17.38
CA LYS A 498 11.73 9.97 -18.04
C LYS A 498 11.89 8.57 -17.45
N GLN A 499 11.82 8.47 -16.12
CA GLN A 499 11.85 7.20 -15.40
C GLN A 499 10.65 7.14 -14.44
N GLY A 500 9.78 6.14 -14.63
CA GLY A 500 8.58 5.98 -13.80
C GLY A 500 7.49 7.02 -14.12
N GLN A 501 6.61 7.28 -13.15
CA GLN A 501 5.53 8.26 -13.27
C GLN A 501 5.32 9.06 -11.99
N LEU A 502 4.79 10.28 -12.14
CA LEU A 502 4.32 11.10 -11.03
C LEU A 502 2.80 10.97 -10.92
N LYS A 503 2.33 10.43 -9.80
CA LYS A 503 0.94 10.56 -9.36
C LYS A 503 0.78 11.94 -8.75
N LEU A 504 0.02 12.81 -9.41
CA LEU A 504 -0.04 14.24 -9.10
C LEU A 504 -1.47 14.64 -8.73
N THR A 505 -1.66 15.27 -7.56
CA THR A 505 -2.94 15.93 -7.24
C THR A 505 -3.09 17.20 -8.06
N GLU A 506 -3.95 17.16 -9.08
CA GLU A 506 -4.20 18.28 -10.00
C GLU A 506 -5.55 18.97 -9.72
N SER A 507 -6.45 18.31 -8.99
CA SER A 507 -7.82 18.80 -8.80
C SER A 507 -8.41 18.37 -7.46
N LYS A 508 -9.42 19.12 -7.01
CA LYS A 508 -10.33 18.73 -5.94
C LYS A 508 -11.69 18.37 -6.51
N PHE A 509 -12.38 17.42 -5.88
CA PHE A 509 -13.75 17.09 -6.24
C PHE A 509 -14.75 17.53 -5.16
N TYR A 510 -15.96 17.81 -5.62
CA TYR A 510 -17.07 18.33 -4.82
C TYR A 510 -18.33 17.58 -5.20
N ARG A 511 -19.16 17.32 -4.21
CA ARG A 511 -20.49 16.75 -4.40
C ARG A 511 -21.38 17.71 -5.19
N VAL A 512 -22.52 17.21 -5.67
CA VAL A 512 -23.50 18.06 -6.36
C VAL A 512 -24.10 19.13 -5.43
N SER A 513 -24.19 18.84 -4.13
CA SER A 513 -24.50 19.83 -3.09
C SER A 513 -23.47 20.97 -2.96
N GLY A 514 -22.32 20.87 -3.63
CA GLY A 514 -21.21 21.83 -3.57
C GLY A 514 -20.21 21.56 -2.44
N ASP A 515 -20.53 20.66 -1.50
CA ASP A 515 -19.63 20.27 -0.43
C ASP A 515 -18.48 19.38 -0.91
N SER A 516 -17.27 19.63 -0.41
CA SER A 516 -16.17 18.69 -0.59
C SER A 516 -16.25 17.55 0.42
N THR A 517 -15.78 16.36 0.03
CA THR A 517 -15.51 15.24 0.94
C THR A 517 -14.17 15.39 1.65
N GLN A 518 -13.31 16.33 1.24
CA GLN A 518 -11.96 16.52 1.80
C GLN A 518 -12.00 16.69 3.34
N GLU A 519 -11.15 15.97 4.08
CA GLU A 519 -11.10 15.90 5.56
C GLU A 519 -12.36 15.32 6.26
N ARG A 520 -13.56 15.49 5.69
CA ARG A 520 -14.84 15.18 6.35
C ARG A 520 -15.50 13.89 5.89
N GLY A 521 -15.30 13.51 4.64
CA GLY A 521 -15.94 12.37 4.00
C GLY A 521 -17.45 12.55 3.82
N VAL A 522 -18.12 11.42 3.59
CA VAL A 522 -19.56 11.25 3.58
C VAL A 522 -19.98 10.79 4.97
N LEU A 523 -20.91 11.53 5.57
CA LEU A 523 -21.57 11.12 6.80
C LEU A 523 -22.76 10.21 6.42
N PRO A 524 -22.87 9.01 7.02
CA PRO A 524 -23.99 8.13 6.72
C PRO A 524 -25.30 8.69 7.29
N ASP A 525 -26.41 8.39 6.63
CA ASP A 525 -27.76 8.69 7.12
C ASP A 525 -28.06 7.88 8.39
N ILE A 526 -27.63 6.62 8.42
CA ILE A 526 -27.73 5.74 9.59
C ILE A 526 -26.33 5.38 10.07
N VAL A 527 -25.95 5.95 11.22
CA VAL A 527 -24.66 5.72 11.86
C VAL A 527 -24.66 4.39 12.61
N LEU A 528 -23.65 3.56 12.34
CA LEU A 528 -23.32 2.33 13.07
C LEU A 528 -22.07 2.53 13.93
N PRO A 529 -21.84 1.69 14.96
CA PRO A 529 -20.60 1.73 15.74
C PRO A 529 -19.36 1.54 14.86
N SER A 530 -18.34 2.37 15.09
CA SER A 530 -17.04 2.29 14.41
C SER A 530 -16.06 1.45 15.22
N LEU A 531 -15.28 0.61 14.54
CA LEU A 531 -14.08 -0.04 15.09
C LEU A 531 -12.83 0.84 14.93
N TYR A 532 -12.94 1.96 14.21
CA TYR A 532 -11.85 2.87 13.90
C TYR A 532 -12.04 4.20 14.62
N ASP A 533 -10.95 4.75 15.18
CA ASP A 533 -10.92 6.13 15.66
C ASP A 533 -10.77 7.08 14.46
N VAL A 534 -11.74 7.98 14.30
CA VAL A 534 -11.77 9.01 13.25
C VAL A 534 -10.63 10.02 13.39
N LYS A 535 -10.03 10.16 14.58
CA LYS A 535 -8.88 11.05 14.82
C LYS A 535 -7.56 10.46 14.34
N GLU A 536 -7.44 9.14 14.34
CA GLU A 536 -6.20 8.45 13.97
C GLU A 536 -6.21 8.04 12.50
N ILE A 537 -7.34 7.53 12.02
CA ILE A 537 -7.49 6.99 10.66
C ILE A 537 -8.31 7.97 9.85
N GLY A 538 -7.84 8.40 8.67
CA GLY A 538 -8.57 9.24 7.73
C GLY A 538 -7.68 10.20 6.96
N ASP A 539 -8.26 10.97 6.05
CA ASP A 539 -7.50 11.99 5.32
C ASP A 539 -7.12 13.16 6.23
N GLY A 540 -8.06 13.58 7.09
CA GLY A 540 -7.87 14.69 8.01
C GLY A 540 -6.85 14.45 9.14
N SER A 541 -6.42 13.20 9.36
CA SER A 541 -5.35 12.88 10.33
C SER A 541 -3.94 12.95 9.73
N GLN A 542 -3.84 13.10 8.40
CA GLN A 542 -2.55 13.13 7.71
C GLN A 542 -1.96 14.54 7.68
N ASP A 543 -0.65 14.61 7.79
CA ASP A 543 0.09 15.86 7.63
C ASP A 543 -0.11 16.42 6.22
N ARG A 544 -0.18 17.75 6.12
CA ARG A 544 -0.19 18.47 4.84
C ARG A 544 -1.36 18.15 3.91
N VAL A 545 -2.44 17.58 4.45
CA VAL A 545 -3.72 17.39 3.75
C VAL A 545 -4.29 18.73 3.24
N LEU A 546 -4.94 18.73 2.09
CA LEU A 546 -5.67 19.91 1.61
C LEU A 546 -6.88 20.17 2.50
N ARG A 547 -7.22 21.44 2.72
CA ARG A 547 -8.35 21.81 3.59
C ARG A 547 -9.70 21.61 2.91
N TRP A 548 -10.70 21.29 3.72
CA TRP A 548 -12.10 21.29 3.34
C TRP A 548 -12.57 22.69 2.93
N ASP A 549 -13.38 22.75 1.88
CA ASP A 549 -14.11 23.93 1.46
C ASP A 549 -15.35 23.54 0.63
N ARG A 550 -16.09 24.54 0.15
CA ARG A 550 -17.35 24.40 -0.60
C ARG A 550 -17.30 25.25 -1.86
N ILE A 551 -17.99 24.80 -2.91
CA ILE A 551 -18.28 25.56 -4.12
C ILE A 551 -19.79 25.72 -4.34
N LYS A 552 -20.19 26.38 -5.42
CA LYS A 552 -21.61 26.49 -5.79
C LYS A 552 -22.20 25.08 -6.01
N PRO A 553 -23.41 24.79 -5.50
CA PRO A 553 -24.12 23.57 -5.84
C PRO A 553 -24.40 23.48 -7.34
N ALA A 554 -24.40 22.25 -7.87
CA ALA A 554 -24.87 21.96 -9.21
C ALA A 554 -26.39 21.73 -9.17
N ASP A 555 -27.10 22.16 -10.22
CA ASP A 555 -28.54 21.88 -10.34
C ASP A 555 -28.74 20.40 -10.66
N HIS A 556 -29.60 19.73 -9.89
CA HIS A 556 -29.93 18.32 -10.08
C HIS A 556 -31.34 18.00 -9.58
N ASP A 557 -31.92 16.91 -10.08
CA ASP A 557 -33.20 16.38 -9.61
C ASP A 557 -33.04 15.59 -8.31
N THR A 558 -34.12 15.50 -7.54
CA THR A 558 -34.20 14.68 -6.32
C THR A 558 -35.22 13.57 -6.49
N TYR A 559 -34.85 12.33 -6.17
CA TYR A 559 -35.71 11.16 -6.34
C TYR A 559 -36.80 11.06 -5.27
N LYS A 560 -36.37 10.95 -4.02
CA LYS A 560 -37.24 10.69 -2.88
C LYS A 560 -36.70 11.45 -1.67
N ASN A 561 -37.61 11.91 -0.83
CA ASN A 561 -37.26 12.34 0.52
C ASN A 561 -37.10 11.08 1.39
N VAL A 562 -35.84 10.71 1.65
CA VAL A 562 -35.50 9.57 2.52
C VAL A 562 -35.39 9.96 4.00
N ASP A 563 -35.40 11.25 4.32
CA ASP A 563 -35.25 11.76 5.69
C ASP A 563 -36.33 11.21 6.64
N GLY A 564 -37.55 11.04 6.11
CA GLY A 564 -38.67 10.44 6.86
C GLY A 564 -38.43 8.98 7.27
N LEU A 565 -37.48 8.28 6.64
CA LEU A 565 -37.11 6.90 6.96
C LEU A 565 -35.97 6.84 7.99
N VAL A 566 -35.14 7.88 8.08
CA VAL A 566 -33.92 7.88 8.89
C VAL A 566 -34.22 7.74 10.37
N ALA A 567 -35.14 8.53 10.92
CA ALA A 567 -35.46 8.48 12.35
C ALA A 567 -36.08 7.13 12.78
N PRO A 568 -37.09 6.56 12.08
CA PRO A 568 -37.58 5.23 12.39
C PRO A 568 -36.50 4.16 12.32
N LEU A 569 -35.69 4.13 11.26
CA LEU A 569 -34.67 3.10 11.08
C LEU A 569 -33.54 3.22 12.12
N SER A 570 -33.12 4.45 12.44
CA SER A 570 -32.08 4.70 13.45
C SER A 570 -32.51 4.30 14.86
N SER A 571 -33.81 4.28 15.14
CA SER A 571 -34.34 3.84 16.44
C SER A 571 -34.21 2.32 16.64
N VAL A 572 -34.25 1.54 15.55
CA VAL A 572 -34.14 0.07 15.54
C VAL A 572 -32.68 -0.39 15.51
N THR A 573 -31.76 0.45 15.01
CA THR A 573 -30.31 0.15 14.97
C THR A 573 -29.56 0.51 16.26
N LYS A 574 -30.24 1.09 17.26
CA LYS A 574 -29.65 1.24 18.60
C LYS A 574 -29.22 -0.14 19.10
N PRO A 575 -27.99 -0.29 19.59
CA PRO A 575 -27.52 -1.60 20.05
C PRO A 575 -28.48 -2.12 21.11
N VAL A 576 -28.95 -3.35 20.92
CA VAL A 576 -29.57 -4.12 22.01
C VAL A 576 -28.56 -4.04 23.15
N SER A 577 -28.93 -3.33 24.22
CA SER A 577 -28.11 -3.12 25.41
C SER A 577 -27.90 -4.46 26.10
N SER A 578 -26.93 -5.22 25.63
CA SER A 578 -26.46 -6.45 26.25
C SER A 578 -24.99 -6.56 25.90
N PRO A 579 -24.07 -6.23 26.82
CA PRO A 579 -22.67 -6.58 26.61
C PRO A 579 -22.60 -8.10 26.48
N MET A 580 -22.29 -8.61 25.29
CA MET A 580 -21.82 -9.99 25.20
C MET A 580 -20.58 -10.10 26.09
N PRO A 581 -20.50 -11.09 27.00
CA PRO A 581 -19.31 -11.27 27.80
C PRO A 581 -18.11 -11.51 26.88
N ILE A 582 -17.06 -10.73 27.07
CA ILE A 582 -15.79 -10.77 26.31
C ILE A 582 -15.06 -12.13 26.42
N GLY A 583 -15.58 -13.07 27.20
CA GLY A 583 -14.98 -14.39 27.47
C GLY A 583 -15.18 -15.49 26.41
N ALA A 584 -15.88 -15.27 25.29
CA ALA A 584 -16.22 -16.36 24.37
C ALA A 584 -15.37 -16.44 23.06
N ILE A 585 -14.42 -15.53 22.84
CA ILE A 585 -13.65 -15.48 21.57
C ILE A 585 -12.33 -16.28 21.64
N TYR A 586 -11.91 -16.74 22.81
CA TYR A 586 -10.75 -17.63 22.97
C TYR A 586 -11.16 -19.06 23.32
N SER A 587 -11.86 -19.73 22.41
CA SER A 587 -12.08 -21.18 22.49
C SER A 587 -12.49 -21.70 21.13
N ARG A 588 -11.47 -22.00 20.31
CA ARG A 588 -11.40 -22.91 19.15
C ARG A 588 -10.32 -22.41 18.19
N ARG A 589 -9.09 -22.79 18.48
CA ARG A 589 -8.10 -23.11 17.45
C ARG A 589 -7.92 -24.62 17.47
#